data_AF-A0A926BPY4-F1
#
_entry.id   AF-A0A926BPY4-F1
#
_cell.length_a   1.000
_cell.length_b   1.000
_cell.length_c   1.000
_cell.angle_alpha   90.00
_cell.angle_beta   90.00
_cell.angle_gamma   90.00
#
_symmetry.space_group_name_H-M   'P 1'
#
loop_
_entity.id
_entity.type
_entity.pdbx_description
1 polymer ?
#
loop_
_entity_poly.entity_id
_entity_poly.type
_entity_poly.pdbx_seq_one_letter_code
_entity_poly.pdbx_strand_id
1 'polypeptide(L)'
;MKSRVWFGRLAATMLVLTTFAASARAAFNIVVNFTSTPTASQAAAFASAEATWESLISGYLTPFAQTNFTSLPISASITPIDGVGGTLGSAGPNTAQSDATYIIARSGSMQFDSADTTGLEANGTFDDVILHEMAHVMGFGTLWELNDVVSAARINGEPTEYIGVNALAAWRTEYGQTGATFVPIEQGGGPGTRGGHWAEVTPNVGGTTDTQGRPLTRELMTGF
;
A
#
# COMPACT_ATOMS: atom_id res chain seq x y z
N MET A 1 14.95 58.61 -66.05
CA MET A 1 14.47 58.73 -64.66
C MET A 1 13.07 58.15 -64.54
N LYS A 2 12.92 56.92 -64.01
CA LYS A 2 11.72 56.42 -63.30
C LYS A 2 12.19 55.32 -62.35
N SER A 3 12.26 55.63 -61.06
CA SER A 3 12.60 54.72 -59.97
C SER A 3 11.41 53.82 -59.63
N ARG A 4 11.61 52.51 -59.54
CA ARG A 4 10.63 51.55 -58.99
C ARG A 4 11.03 51.20 -57.56
N VAL A 5 10.14 51.48 -56.62
CA VAL A 5 10.25 51.13 -55.20
C VAL A 5 9.64 49.73 -55.03
N TRP A 6 10.38 48.79 -54.42
CA TRP A 6 9.88 47.47 -54.05
C TRP A 6 9.49 47.48 -52.57
N PHE A 7 8.24 47.15 -52.27
CA PHE A 7 7.75 46.97 -50.89
C PHE A 7 8.03 45.54 -50.43
N GLY A 8 8.87 45.38 -49.40
CA GLY A 8 9.04 44.11 -48.68
C GLY A 8 7.85 43.87 -47.75
N ARG A 9 7.23 42.69 -47.83
CA ARG A 9 6.27 42.20 -46.83
C ARG A 9 6.99 41.27 -45.87
N LEU A 10 7.16 41.69 -44.62
CA LEU A 10 7.54 40.82 -43.51
C LEU A 10 6.28 40.07 -43.03
N ALA A 11 6.26 38.76 -43.21
CA ALA A 11 5.28 37.88 -42.58
C ALA A 11 5.78 37.54 -41.17
N ALA A 12 5.06 37.97 -40.14
CA ALA A 12 5.33 37.58 -38.76
C ALA A 12 4.65 36.23 -38.49
N THR A 13 5.44 35.17 -38.30
CA THR A 13 4.95 33.87 -37.86
C THR A 13 4.68 33.93 -36.36
N MET A 14 3.41 33.87 -35.95
CA MET A 14 3.01 33.81 -34.56
C MET A 14 3.11 32.36 -34.06
N LEU A 15 4.11 32.07 -33.23
CA LEU A 15 4.26 30.79 -32.56
C LEU A 15 3.29 30.73 -31.38
N VAL A 16 2.21 29.96 -31.51
CA VAL A 16 1.30 29.65 -30.39
C VAL A 16 1.95 28.53 -29.58
N LEU A 17 2.50 28.86 -28.41
CA LEU A 17 3.03 27.90 -27.47
C LEU A 17 1.88 27.37 -26.61
N THR A 18 1.33 26.21 -26.96
CA THR A 18 0.38 25.48 -26.10
C THR A 18 1.15 24.87 -24.93
N THR A 19 1.06 25.47 -23.75
CA THR A 19 1.55 24.86 -22.52
C THR A 19 0.58 23.76 -22.09
N PHE A 20 0.97 22.50 -22.26
CA PHE A 20 0.35 21.41 -21.51
C PHE A 20 0.91 21.46 -20.10
N ALA A 21 0.15 21.98 -19.14
CA ALA A 21 0.44 21.73 -17.74
C ALA A 21 0.22 20.24 -17.48
N ALA A 22 1.31 19.46 -17.45
CA ALA A 22 1.27 18.15 -16.84
C ALA A 22 0.84 18.37 -15.38
N SER A 23 -0.28 17.75 -14.96
CA SER A 23 -0.65 17.75 -13.55
C SER A 23 0.48 17.07 -12.78
N ALA A 24 1.25 17.84 -12.01
CA ALA A 24 2.21 17.29 -11.08
C ALA A 24 1.40 16.58 -9.99
N ARG A 25 1.29 15.25 -10.07
CA ARG A 25 0.79 14.47 -8.95
C ARG A 25 1.79 14.68 -7.81
N ALA A 26 1.32 15.12 -6.65
CA ALA A 26 2.14 15.08 -5.44
C ALA A 26 2.64 13.64 -5.27
N ALA A 27 3.96 13.47 -5.22
CA ALA A 27 4.57 12.19 -4.95
C ALA A 27 4.07 11.67 -3.60
N PHE A 28 3.71 10.40 -3.54
CA PHE A 28 3.40 9.74 -2.28
C PHE A 28 4.70 9.67 -1.46
N ASN A 29 4.64 10.15 -0.22
CA ASN A 29 5.80 10.17 0.67
C ASN A 29 5.41 9.60 2.03
N ILE A 30 6.12 8.61 2.53
CA ILE A 30 5.96 8.11 3.90
C ILE A 30 6.95 8.87 4.78
N VAL A 31 6.57 9.12 6.04
CA VAL A 31 7.48 9.73 7.02
C VAL A 31 7.40 8.93 8.31
N VAL A 32 8.38 8.06 8.53
CA VAL A 32 8.47 7.31 9.79
C VAL A 32 9.08 8.18 10.90
N ASN A 33 8.39 8.24 12.04
CA ASN A 33 8.81 8.92 13.25
C ASN A 33 8.96 7.89 14.37
N PHE A 34 10.20 7.61 14.77
CA PHE A 34 10.46 6.64 15.83
C PHE A 34 10.10 7.19 17.21
N THR A 35 9.34 6.41 17.98
CA THR A 35 8.96 6.71 19.38
C THR A 35 9.70 5.82 20.40
N SER A 36 10.49 4.85 19.93
CA SER A 36 11.57 4.20 20.66
C SER A 36 12.89 4.35 19.89
N THR A 37 14.02 3.89 20.44
CA THR A 37 15.33 4.01 19.77
C THR A 37 15.63 2.75 18.97
N PRO A 38 15.55 2.75 17.62
CA PRO A 38 15.95 1.61 16.81
C PRO A 38 17.48 1.49 16.74
N THR A 39 17.97 0.30 16.40
CA THR A 39 19.35 0.13 15.93
C THR A 39 19.52 0.75 14.53
N ALA A 40 20.78 0.89 14.07
CA ALA A 40 21.05 1.37 12.73
C ALA A 40 20.52 0.42 11.63
N SER A 41 20.57 -0.90 11.84
CA SER A 41 20.01 -1.89 10.91
C SER A 41 18.50 -1.77 10.84
N GLN A 42 17.83 -1.67 11.99
CA GLN A 42 16.39 -1.50 12.06
C GLN A 42 15.94 -0.21 11.38
N ALA A 43 16.61 0.92 11.65
CA ALA A 43 16.30 2.19 10.98
C ALA A 43 16.46 2.10 9.44
N ALA A 44 17.46 1.35 8.96
CA ALA A 44 17.65 1.12 7.52
C ALA A 44 16.55 0.21 6.91
N ALA A 45 16.04 -0.76 7.69
CA ALA A 45 14.91 -1.60 7.27
C ALA A 45 13.63 -0.78 7.05
N PHE A 46 13.29 0.12 7.98
CA PHE A 46 12.17 1.06 7.80
C PHE A 46 12.34 1.94 6.57
N ALA A 47 13.53 2.53 6.37
CA ALA A 47 13.80 3.35 5.19
C ALA A 47 13.67 2.55 3.88
N SER A 48 14.01 1.26 3.90
CA SER A 48 13.86 0.36 2.73
C SER A 48 12.39 0.04 2.44
N ALA A 49 11.59 -0.16 3.48
CA ALA A 49 10.14 -0.34 3.34
C ALA A 49 9.44 0.93 2.82
N GLU A 50 9.82 2.11 3.33
CA GLU A 50 9.37 3.41 2.82
C GLU A 50 9.65 3.53 1.31
N ALA A 51 10.91 3.34 0.91
CA ALA A 51 11.32 3.43 -0.48
C ALA A 51 10.59 2.43 -1.38
N THR A 52 10.32 1.22 -0.89
CA THR A 52 9.57 0.20 -1.63
C THR A 52 8.15 0.68 -1.91
N TRP A 53 7.42 1.11 -0.89
CA TRP A 53 6.05 1.59 -1.06
C TRP A 53 5.95 2.87 -1.89
N GLU A 54 6.86 3.82 -1.69
CA GLU A 54 6.95 5.04 -2.49
C GLU A 54 7.26 4.76 -3.96
N SER A 55 7.96 3.67 -4.28
CA SER A 55 8.20 3.25 -5.67
C SER A 55 6.95 2.64 -6.33
N LEU A 56 6.08 2.00 -5.55
CA LEU A 56 4.87 1.32 -6.04
C LEU A 56 3.68 2.28 -6.14
N ILE A 57 3.58 3.23 -5.20
CA ILE A 57 2.47 4.19 -5.12
C ILE A 57 2.89 5.51 -5.75
N SER A 58 2.64 5.64 -7.06
CA SER A 58 3.04 6.82 -7.85
C SER A 58 2.33 8.14 -7.49
N GLY A 59 1.41 8.14 -6.53
CA GLY A 59 0.73 9.32 -6.01
C GLY A 59 -0.76 9.12 -5.80
N TYR A 60 -1.43 10.21 -5.41
CA TYR A 60 -2.85 10.17 -5.05
C TYR A 60 -3.78 10.25 -6.27
N LEU A 61 -4.98 9.70 -6.12
CA LEU A 61 -6.11 9.97 -7.01
C LEU A 61 -6.72 11.34 -6.66
N THR A 62 -7.45 11.93 -7.60
CA THR A 62 -8.25 13.13 -7.31
C THR A 62 -9.50 12.75 -6.52
N PRO A 63 -10.01 13.65 -5.64
CA PRO A 63 -9.50 14.99 -5.32
C PRO A 63 -8.29 15.07 -4.37
N PHE A 64 -7.83 14.00 -3.70
CA PHE A 64 -6.71 14.11 -2.75
C PHE A 64 -5.41 14.64 -3.37
N ALA A 65 -5.16 14.35 -4.65
CA ALA A 65 -4.05 14.96 -5.39
C ALA A 65 -4.08 16.51 -5.39
N GLN A 66 -5.25 17.13 -5.15
CA GLN A 66 -5.46 18.58 -5.16
C GLN A 66 -5.41 19.21 -3.75
N THR A 67 -5.37 18.41 -2.67
CA THR A 67 -5.49 18.91 -1.28
C THR A 67 -4.14 19.15 -0.59
N ASN A 68 -3.04 19.23 -1.34
CA ASN A 68 -1.65 19.23 -0.82
C ASN A 68 -1.37 18.02 0.10
N PHE A 69 -2.02 16.89 -0.16
CA PHE A 69 -1.68 15.65 0.52
C PHE A 69 -0.39 15.11 -0.07
N THR A 70 0.72 15.30 0.63
CA THR A 70 2.05 14.90 0.18
C THR A 70 2.61 13.75 1.01
N SER A 71 2.33 13.73 2.32
CA SER A 71 2.97 12.80 3.25
C SER A 71 2.01 12.00 4.12
N LEU A 72 2.35 10.74 4.37
CA LEU A 72 1.75 9.85 5.37
C LEU A 72 2.70 9.72 6.58
N PRO A 73 2.48 10.47 7.67
CA PRO A 73 3.25 10.29 8.91
C PRO A 73 2.88 9.00 9.62
N ILE A 74 3.89 8.21 9.99
CA ILE A 74 3.74 6.96 10.72
C ILE A 74 4.59 7.00 11.99
N SER A 75 4.00 6.78 13.15
CA SER A 75 4.74 6.60 14.40
C SER A 75 5.18 5.14 14.54
N ALA A 76 6.48 4.87 14.69
CA ALA A 76 7.00 3.50 14.81
C ALA A 76 7.68 3.26 16.17
N SER A 77 7.40 2.12 16.79
CA SER A 77 8.11 1.68 18.00
C SER A 77 8.55 0.23 17.93
N ILE A 78 9.71 -0.04 18.52
CA ILE A 78 10.21 -1.38 18.83
C ILE A 78 10.26 -1.47 20.34
N THR A 79 9.32 -2.21 20.93
CA THR A 79 9.07 -2.31 22.38
C THR A 79 8.50 -3.69 22.70
N PRO A 80 8.57 -4.18 23.96
CA PRO A 80 7.95 -5.47 24.30
C PRO A 80 6.44 -5.47 24.04
N ILE A 81 5.91 -6.56 23.46
CA ILE A 81 4.47 -6.76 23.25
C ILE A 81 4.00 -7.98 24.08
N ASP A 82 4.37 -9.18 23.69
CA ASP A 82 3.93 -10.45 24.30
C ASP A 82 5.07 -11.47 24.53
N GLY A 83 6.29 -11.17 24.09
CA GLY A 83 7.47 -11.98 24.32
C GLY A 83 7.99 -12.59 23.03
N VAL A 84 8.57 -13.79 23.11
CA VAL A 84 9.08 -14.47 21.90
C VAL A 84 7.94 -15.22 21.22
N GLY A 85 7.71 -14.91 19.95
CA GLY A 85 6.63 -15.44 19.14
C GLY A 85 5.27 -14.86 19.52
N GLY A 86 4.24 -15.15 18.72
CA GLY A 86 2.97 -14.45 18.83
C GLY A 86 3.00 -13.21 17.94
N THR A 87 2.82 -12.04 18.52
CA THR A 87 2.69 -10.79 17.76
C THR A 87 4.06 -10.25 17.34
N LEU A 88 4.46 -10.50 16.09
CA LEU A 88 5.72 -9.95 15.55
C LEU A 88 5.65 -8.42 15.36
N GLY A 89 4.49 -7.96 14.90
CA GLY A 89 4.19 -6.57 14.57
C GLY A 89 2.69 -6.31 14.65
N SER A 90 2.33 -5.04 14.75
CA SER A 90 0.95 -4.59 14.58
C SER A 90 0.92 -3.15 14.08
N ALA A 91 -0.01 -2.85 13.18
CA ALA A 91 -0.12 -1.55 12.59
C ALA A 91 -1.51 -1.19 12.10
N GLY A 92 -1.71 0.10 11.88
CA GLY A 92 -2.94 0.60 11.29
C GLY A 92 -3.03 2.12 11.21
N PRO A 93 -4.07 2.62 10.53
CA PRO A 93 -4.35 4.04 10.44
C PRO A 93 -4.80 4.59 11.81
N ASN A 94 -4.20 5.71 12.21
CA ASN A 94 -4.62 6.50 13.37
C ASN A 94 -5.74 7.47 12.99
N THR A 95 -5.61 8.05 11.80
CA THR A 95 -6.61 8.94 11.23
C THR A 95 -6.81 8.60 9.76
N ALA A 96 -8.03 8.81 9.28
CA ALA A 96 -8.38 8.64 7.88
C ALA A 96 -9.21 9.83 7.40
N GLN A 97 -9.22 10.07 6.09
CA GLN A 97 -10.02 11.11 5.46
C GLN A 97 -10.81 10.51 4.30
N SER A 98 -12.10 10.88 4.21
CA SER A 98 -12.98 10.58 3.08
C SER A 98 -13.03 11.76 2.12
N ASP A 99 -13.14 11.49 0.82
CA ASP A 99 -13.46 12.49 -0.21
C ASP A 99 -14.81 12.23 -0.92
N ALA A 100 -15.73 11.55 -0.23
CA ALA A 100 -17.00 11.03 -0.73
C ALA A 100 -16.91 9.87 -1.73
N THR A 101 -15.74 9.56 -2.28
CA THR A 101 -15.55 8.41 -3.19
C THR A 101 -14.74 7.29 -2.53
N TYR A 102 -13.69 7.63 -1.79
CA TYR A 102 -12.87 6.66 -1.07
C TYR A 102 -12.29 7.27 0.21
N ILE A 103 -11.78 6.40 1.07
CA ILE A 103 -11.16 6.72 2.36
C ILE A 103 -9.69 6.32 2.30
N ILE A 104 -8.82 7.25 2.70
CA ILE A 104 -7.37 7.03 2.79
C ILE A 104 -6.87 7.30 4.21
N ALA A 105 -5.80 6.62 4.61
CA ALA A 105 -5.08 6.92 5.82
C ALA A 105 -4.42 8.32 5.73
N ARG A 106 -4.43 9.05 6.85
CA ARG A 106 -3.81 10.37 7.01
C ARG A 106 -2.65 10.36 7.99
N SER A 107 -2.64 9.38 8.89
CA SER A 107 -1.52 9.04 9.75
C SER A 107 -1.71 7.61 10.23
N GLY A 108 -0.64 6.99 10.73
CA GLY A 108 -0.76 5.67 11.36
C GLY A 108 0.33 5.41 12.39
N SER A 109 0.30 4.19 12.91
CA SER A 109 1.32 3.69 13.82
C SER A 109 1.66 2.24 13.50
N MET A 110 2.90 1.88 13.81
CA MET A 110 3.40 0.51 13.78
C MET A 110 4.13 0.22 15.09
N GLN A 111 3.95 -0.97 15.64
CA GLN A 111 4.66 -1.46 16.81
C GLN A 111 5.20 -2.87 16.53
N PHE A 112 6.45 -3.14 16.90
CA PHE A 112 7.11 -4.44 16.70
C PHE A 112 7.61 -4.99 18.03
N ASP A 113 7.47 -6.30 18.25
CA ASP A 113 7.95 -6.91 19.50
C ASP A 113 9.47 -6.97 19.50
N SER A 114 10.05 -6.19 20.43
CA SER A 114 11.50 -6.18 20.67
C SER A 114 12.08 -7.58 20.94
N ALA A 115 11.31 -8.49 21.54
CA ALA A 115 11.75 -9.84 21.86
C ALA A 115 11.94 -10.72 20.62
N ASP A 116 11.27 -10.38 19.51
CA ASP A 116 11.36 -11.12 18.24
C ASP A 116 12.34 -10.50 17.23
N THR A 117 12.60 -9.19 17.32
CA THR A 117 13.43 -8.47 16.33
C THR A 117 14.79 -9.11 16.08
N THR A 118 15.48 -9.61 17.11
CA THR A 118 16.79 -10.28 16.93
C THR A 118 16.67 -11.55 16.08
N GLY A 119 15.62 -12.34 16.27
CA GLY A 119 15.36 -13.54 15.47
C GLY A 119 14.98 -13.19 14.04
N LEU A 120 14.13 -12.17 13.86
CA LEU A 120 13.71 -11.68 12.54
C LEU A 120 14.89 -11.10 11.74
N GLU A 121 15.77 -10.33 12.39
CA GLU A 121 16.98 -9.78 11.76
C GLU A 121 17.96 -10.91 11.37
N ALA A 122 18.15 -11.91 12.23
CA ALA A 122 19.01 -13.06 11.93
C ALA A 122 18.47 -13.93 10.78
N ASN A 123 17.15 -14.03 10.65
CA ASN A 123 16.49 -14.78 9.58
C ASN A 123 16.33 -13.96 8.28
N GLY A 124 16.62 -12.66 8.32
CA GLY A 124 16.44 -11.75 7.18
C GLY A 124 14.97 -11.49 6.83
N THR A 125 14.05 -11.64 7.79
CA THR A 125 12.59 -11.45 7.58
C THR A 125 12.05 -10.19 8.23
N PHE A 126 12.87 -9.44 8.98
CA PHE A 126 12.41 -8.22 9.66
C PHE A 126 11.94 -7.14 8.66
N ASP A 127 12.62 -7.02 7.52
CA ASP A 127 12.26 -6.09 6.45
C ASP A 127 10.87 -6.40 5.88
N ASP A 128 10.55 -7.69 5.69
CA ASP A 128 9.24 -8.14 5.20
C ASP A 128 8.12 -7.83 6.20
N VAL A 129 8.37 -8.03 7.49
CA VAL A 129 7.39 -7.69 8.55
C VAL A 129 7.16 -6.18 8.59
N ILE A 130 8.20 -5.34 8.48
CA ILE A 130 8.02 -3.89 8.41
C ILE A 130 7.22 -3.49 7.17
N LEU A 131 7.56 -4.06 6.02
CA LEU A 131 6.87 -3.77 4.75
C LEU A 131 5.38 -4.13 4.84
N HIS A 132 5.07 -5.27 5.46
CA HIS A 132 3.72 -5.75 5.74
C HIS A 132 2.94 -4.80 6.65
N GLU A 133 3.48 -4.47 7.83
CA GLU A 133 2.83 -3.58 8.79
C GLU A 133 2.60 -2.18 8.20
N MET A 134 3.52 -1.70 7.37
CA MET A 134 3.37 -0.43 6.68
C MET A 134 2.21 -0.44 5.68
N ALA A 135 1.90 -1.59 5.08
CA ALA A 135 0.73 -1.76 4.24
C ALA A 135 -0.58 -1.61 5.05
N HIS A 136 -0.63 -2.19 6.26
CA HIS A 136 -1.79 -2.02 7.14
C HIS A 136 -2.05 -0.56 7.50
N VAL A 137 -1.00 0.25 7.70
CA VAL A 137 -1.16 1.70 7.89
C VAL A 137 -1.82 2.35 6.68
N MET A 138 -1.45 1.93 5.46
CA MET A 138 -1.99 2.51 4.22
C MET A 138 -3.41 2.06 3.87
N GLY A 139 -3.93 1.03 4.54
CA GLY A 139 -5.32 0.59 4.35
C GLY A 139 -5.48 -0.84 3.85
N PHE A 140 -4.39 -1.58 3.62
CA PHE A 140 -4.47 -2.99 3.29
C PHE A 140 -4.99 -3.74 4.51
N GLY A 141 -6.13 -4.44 4.38
CA GLY A 141 -6.83 -5.08 5.49
C GLY A 141 -7.64 -4.13 6.38
N THR A 142 -7.11 -2.94 6.68
CA THR A 142 -7.66 -2.03 7.70
C THR A 142 -8.72 -1.05 7.17
N LEU A 143 -8.71 -0.73 5.88
CA LEU A 143 -9.66 0.22 5.26
C LEU A 143 -10.54 -0.42 4.19
N TRP A 144 -10.52 -1.76 4.06
CA TRP A 144 -11.27 -2.46 3.02
C TRP A 144 -12.80 -2.27 3.14
N GLU A 145 -13.35 -2.45 4.34
CA GLU A 145 -14.79 -2.23 4.57
C GLU A 145 -15.20 -0.78 4.35
N LEU A 146 -14.38 0.15 4.83
CA LEU A 146 -14.61 1.60 4.70
C LEU A 146 -14.56 2.10 3.24
N ASN A 147 -13.96 1.32 2.34
CA ASN A 147 -13.89 1.61 0.92
C ASN A 147 -14.84 0.76 0.07
N ASP A 148 -15.77 0.02 0.69
CA ASP A 148 -16.74 -0.84 -0.01
C ASP A 148 -16.08 -1.83 -0.99
N VAL A 149 -14.87 -2.31 -0.65
CA VAL A 149 -14.12 -3.29 -1.47
C VAL A 149 -14.22 -4.72 -0.95
N VAL A 150 -15.16 -4.99 -0.05
CA VAL A 150 -15.52 -6.35 0.40
C VAL A 150 -16.99 -6.64 0.11
N SER A 151 -17.35 -7.91 -0.04
CA SER A 151 -18.76 -8.29 -0.20
C SER A 151 -19.52 -8.18 1.14
N ALA A 152 -20.79 -8.57 1.18
CA ALA A 152 -21.56 -8.67 2.44
C ALA A 152 -21.31 -9.99 3.19
N ALA A 153 -20.53 -10.93 2.62
CA ALA A 153 -20.25 -12.22 3.25
C ALA A 153 -19.34 -12.03 4.48
N ARG A 154 -19.73 -12.67 5.59
CA ARG A 154 -19.07 -12.53 6.89
C ARG A 154 -18.98 -13.86 7.63
N ILE A 155 -17.89 -14.05 8.37
CA ILE A 155 -17.75 -15.10 9.39
C ILE A 155 -17.24 -14.42 10.67
N ASN A 156 -17.91 -14.68 11.80
CA ASN A 156 -17.58 -14.06 13.10
C ASN A 156 -17.53 -12.53 13.10
N GLY A 157 -18.24 -11.88 12.18
CA GLY A 157 -18.24 -10.43 12.02
C GLY A 157 -17.21 -9.90 11.02
N GLU A 158 -16.32 -10.75 10.51
CA GLU A 158 -15.21 -10.35 9.62
C GLU A 158 -15.51 -10.61 8.15
N PRO A 159 -15.02 -9.76 7.22
CA PRO A 159 -15.18 -9.97 5.79
C PRO A 159 -14.47 -11.23 5.31
N THR A 160 -15.10 -11.97 4.41
CA THR A 160 -14.55 -13.20 3.83
C THR A 160 -14.09 -13.05 2.38
N GLU A 161 -14.53 -11.99 1.70
CA GLU A 161 -14.37 -11.82 0.26
C GLU A 161 -13.99 -10.37 -0.07
N TYR A 162 -12.82 -10.18 -0.67
CA TYR A 162 -12.41 -8.92 -1.27
C TYR A 162 -12.89 -8.86 -2.73
N ILE A 163 -13.62 -7.82 -3.09
CA ILE A 163 -14.26 -7.63 -4.40
C ILE A 163 -13.73 -6.42 -5.17
N GLY A 164 -12.69 -5.75 -4.67
CA GLY A 164 -12.05 -4.64 -5.38
C GLY A 164 -11.52 -5.08 -6.75
N VAL A 165 -11.95 -4.37 -7.80
CA VAL A 165 -11.79 -4.81 -9.19
C VAL A 165 -10.33 -5.00 -9.62
N ASN A 166 -9.42 -4.18 -9.09
CA ASN A 166 -8.01 -4.21 -9.48
C ASN A 166 -7.27 -5.42 -8.86
N ALA A 167 -7.42 -5.65 -7.55
CA ALA A 167 -6.80 -6.81 -6.91
C ALA A 167 -7.41 -8.12 -7.41
N LEU A 168 -8.73 -8.14 -7.68
CA LEU A 168 -9.38 -9.30 -8.28
C LEU A 168 -8.85 -9.61 -9.70
N ALA A 169 -8.59 -8.58 -10.51
CA ALA A 169 -7.99 -8.76 -11.83
C ALA A 169 -6.55 -9.30 -11.74
N ALA A 170 -5.76 -8.80 -10.79
CA ALA A 170 -4.42 -9.30 -10.50
C ALA A 170 -4.47 -10.76 -10.04
N TRP A 171 -5.30 -11.09 -9.05
CA TRP A 171 -5.52 -12.44 -8.55
C TRP A 171 -5.87 -13.46 -9.64
N ARG A 172 -6.82 -13.10 -10.53
CA ARG A 172 -7.21 -13.95 -11.68
C ARG A 172 -6.04 -14.24 -12.62
N THR A 173 -5.16 -13.26 -12.82
CA THR A 173 -4.07 -13.34 -13.79
C THR A 173 -2.85 -14.00 -13.19
N GLU A 174 -2.39 -13.51 -12.04
CA GLU A 174 -1.18 -13.93 -11.37
C GLU A 174 -1.29 -15.34 -10.81
N TYR A 175 -2.45 -15.73 -10.28
CA TYR A 175 -2.66 -17.05 -9.66
C TYR A 175 -3.54 -17.99 -10.48
N GLY A 176 -3.80 -17.65 -11.75
CA GLY A 176 -4.58 -18.48 -12.67
C GLY A 176 -6.05 -18.66 -12.29
N GLN A 177 -6.57 -17.81 -11.40
CA GLN A 177 -7.93 -17.93 -10.85
C GLN A 177 -8.98 -17.28 -11.77
N THR A 178 -8.97 -17.60 -13.07
CA THR A 178 -9.70 -16.87 -14.12
C THR A 178 -11.21 -16.72 -13.87
N GLY A 179 -11.83 -17.67 -13.15
CA GLY A 179 -13.25 -17.66 -12.79
C GLY A 179 -13.59 -17.05 -11.43
N ALA A 180 -12.60 -16.64 -10.63
CA ALA A 180 -12.83 -16.11 -9.29
C ALA A 180 -13.66 -14.83 -9.35
N THR A 181 -14.63 -14.66 -8.46
CA THR A 181 -15.43 -13.43 -8.31
C THR A 181 -14.96 -12.55 -7.16
N PHE A 182 -14.01 -13.02 -6.37
CA PHE A 182 -13.40 -12.33 -5.23
C PHE A 182 -11.99 -12.89 -4.94
N VAL A 183 -11.22 -12.18 -4.12
CA VAL A 183 -10.01 -12.69 -3.48
C VAL A 183 -10.37 -13.14 -2.05
N PRO A 184 -10.05 -14.38 -1.64
CA PRO A 184 -10.38 -14.85 -0.29
C PRO A 184 -9.63 -14.09 0.81
N ILE A 185 -10.33 -13.75 1.89
CA ILE A 185 -9.78 -13.07 3.07
C ILE A 185 -9.59 -14.08 4.20
N GLU A 186 -8.48 -13.98 4.94
CA GLU A 186 -8.12 -14.87 6.06
C GLU A 186 -9.18 -14.88 7.17
N GLN A 187 -9.52 -16.07 7.67
CA GLN A 187 -10.57 -16.28 8.68
C GLN A 187 -10.06 -16.94 9.97
N GLY A 188 -8.89 -17.56 9.90
CA GLY A 188 -8.16 -18.13 11.03
C GLY A 188 -7.45 -17.07 11.87
N GLY A 189 -6.61 -17.53 12.79
CA GLY A 189 -5.83 -16.66 13.66
C GLY A 189 -6.65 -15.86 14.68
N GLY A 190 -6.02 -14.78 15.17
CA GLY A 190 -6.57 -13.86 16.16
C GLY A 190 -7.26 -12.64 15.52
N PRO A 191 -7.79 -11.70 16.33
CA PRO A 191 -8.31 -10.41 15.84
C PRO A 191 -7.28 -9.57 15.07
N GLY A 192 -5.99 -9.79 15.27
CA GLY A 192 -4.93 -9.16 14.48
C GLY A 192 -4.72 -9.79 13.11
N THR A 193 -5.30 -10.96 12.85
CA THR A 193 -5.09 -11.75 11.63
C THR A 193 -6.37 -11.81 10.78
N ARG A 194 -7.48 -12.24 11.38
CA ARG A 194 -8.74 -12.49 10.65
C ARG A 194 -9.24 -11.20 10.00
N GLY A 195 -9.81 -11.29 8.80
CA GLY A 195 -10.41 -10.15 8.12
C GLY A 195 -9.43 -9.14 7.49
N GLY A 196 -8.15 -9.17 7.89
CA GLY A 196 -7.13 -8.19 7.47
C GLY A 196 -6.12 -8.68 6.44
N HIS A 197 -6.10 -9.98 6.12
CA HIS A 197 -5.09 -10.61 5.27
C HIS A 197 -5.71 -11.38 4.12
N TRP A 198 -4.92 -11.68 3.09
CA TRP A 198 -5.31 -12.71 2.13
C TRP A 198 -5.28 -14.08 2.81
N ALA A 199 -6.26 -14.92 2.51
CA ALA A 199 -6.31 -16.24 3.11
C ALA A 199 -5.13 -17.11 2.65
N GLU A 200 -4.39 -17.67 3.61
CA GLU A 200 -3.35 -18.67 3.34
C GLU A 200 -3.95 -20.07 3.25
N VAL A 201 -5.04 -20.31 4.00
CA VAL A 201 -5.74 -21.58 4.03
C VAL A 201 -7.26 -21.40 4.13
N THR A 202 -7.96 -22.22 3.33
CA THR A 202 -9.42 -22.52 3.32
C THR A 202 -10.43 -21.47 2.84
N PRO A 203 -11.51 -21.92 2.16
CA PRO A 203 -11.73 -23.28 1.61
C PRO A 203 -11.06 -23.53 0.25
N ASN A 204 -10.47 -22.53 -0.43
CA ASN A 204 -10.12 -22.65 -1.86
C ASN A 204 -8.71 -22.21 -2.31
N VAL A 205 -7.80 -21.83 -1.40
CA VAL A 205 -6.50 -21.21 -1.77
C VAL A 205 -5.24 -21.94 -1.32
N GLY A 206 -5.39 -23.03 -0.55
CA GLY A 206 -4.25 -23.85 -0.15
C GLY A 206 -3.57 -24.49 -1.36
N GLY A 207 -2.27 -24.24 -1.53
CA GLY A 207 -1.49 -24.73 -2.67
C GLY A 207 -1.60 -23.90 -3.94
N THR A 208 -2.29 -22.76 -3.89
CA THR A 208 -2.30 -21.79 -4.99
C THR A 208 -0.87 -21.27 -5.21
N THR A 209 -0.45 -21.28 -6.48
CA THR A 209 0.83 -20.74 -6.92
C THR A 209 0.59 -19.70 -7.99
N ASP A 210 1.49 -18.73 -8.08
CA ASP A 210 1.45 -17.77 -9.16
C ASP A 210 1.90 -18.39 -10.50
N THR A 211 1.86 -17.62 -11.58
CA THR A 211 2.30 -18.04 -12.92
C THR A 211 3.77 -18.48 -13.00
N GLN A 212 4.57 -18.18 -11.98
CA GLN A 212 5.98 -18.53 -11.83
C GLN A 212 6.18 -19.74 -10.89
N GLY A 213 5.10 -20.31 -10.35
CA GLY A 213 5.13 -21.44 -9.42
C GLY A 213 5.47 -21.08 -7.98
N ARG A 214 5.46 -19.79 -7.61
CA ARG A 214 5.70 -19.35 -6.22
C ARG A 214 4.39 -19.52 -5.43
N PRO A 215 4.43 -20.10 -4.22
CA PRO A 215 3.21 -20.29 -3.43
C PRO A 215 2.64 -18.95 -2.95
N LEU A 216 1.31 -18.91 -2.78
CA LEU A 216 0.60 -17.75 -2.23
C LEU A 216 1.16 -17.32 -0.87
N THR A 217 1.67 -18.24 -0.05
CA THR A 217 2.33 -17.95 1.24
C THR A 217 3.63 -17.13 1.14
N ARG A 218 3.98 -16.62 -0.04
CA ARG A 218 5.05 -15.64 -0.26
C ARG A 218 4.51 -14.27 -0.64
N GLU A 219 3.20 -14.12 -0.78
CA GLU A 219 2.58 -12.83 -0.98
C GLU A 219 2.68 -12.04 0.33
N LEU A 220 2.94 -10.74 0.23
CA LEU A 220 3.31 -9.91 1.36
C LEU A 220 2.24 -9.88 2.46
N MET A 221 0.97 -9.74 2.08
CA MET A 221 -0.20 -9.56 2.96
C MET A 221 -0.91 -10.87 3.29
N THR A 222 -0.20 -12.00 3.17
CA THR A 222 -0.60 -13.24 3.80
C THR A 222 0.06 -13.39 5.18
N GLY A 223 -0.52 -14.16 6.09
CA GLY A 223 0.11 -14.48 7.37
C GLY A 223 -0.87 -14.73 8.52
N PHE A 224 -0.32 -15.23 9.63
CA PHE A 224 -0.98 -15.45 10.92
C PHE A 224 -0.44 -14.55 12.02
#